data_AF-A0A2N2GNB7-F1
#
_entry.id   AF-A0A2N2GNB7-F1
#
_cell.length_a   1.000
_cell.length_b   1.000
_cell.length_c   1.000
_cell.angle_alpha   90.00
_cell.angle_beta   90.00
_cell.angle_gamma   90.00
#
_symmetry.space_group_name_H-M   'P 1'
#
loop_
_entity.id
_entity.type
_entity.pdbx_description
1 polymer ?
#
loop_
_entity_poly.entity_id
_entity_poly.type
_entity_poly.pdbx_seq_one_letter_code
_entity_poly.pdbx_strand_id
1 'polypeptide(L)'
;MALLGRNWLTGYENPLVRLYRIRVRHAVIICLPFWFVLLWYTVLPLSEHYSYNHAYGYDQPLTWEIFHLRLSDQLHRDWRRFTLPQVSRKARIPTFELFLSNSQLASLDRDAPPKEGKGKYAVGVVRRNNRDLKARLRYRGLKHWNWNYAQKSWKVRLDDELVRGQQTFSFINPVNPVPFAEQIILDIARNNGLLTPDFFPIRLMLNKAYMGVYWFMGQPDEFLLRRNDRFPGSIYSGNRAESVEKNGDSSLFYRAKYWKKPGSRLAEAKPDKSDLQQLLDMIWKADAARFASFAHEHLD
;
A
#
# COMPACT_ATOMS: atom_id res chain seq x y z
N MET A 1 18.74 -43.89 43.65
CA MET A 1 18.05 -43.33 42.47
C MET A 1 17.76 -44.44 41.45
N ALA A 2 16.88 -45.38 41.79
CA ALA A 2 16.49 -46.48 40.90
C ALA A 2 14.97 -46.69 41.02
N LEU A 3 14.18 -45.82 40.39
CA LEU A 3 12.71 -45.89 40.43
C LEU A 3 12.03 -45.54 39.09
N LEU A 4 12.76 -45.49 37.97
CA LEU A 4 12.19 -45.17 36.64
C LEU A 4 12.59 -46.20 35.58
N GLY A 5 12.36 -47.50 35.85
CA GLY A 5 12.98 -48.55 35.05
C GLY A 5 12.16 -49.81 34.77
N ARG A 6 10.82 -49.78 34.83
CA ARG A 6 9.87 -50.70 34.16
C ARG A 6 8.48 -50.59 34.80
N ASN A 7 7.43 -50.41 34.01
CA ASN A 7 6.08 -50.69 34.48
C ASN A 7 5.94 -52.22 34.59
N TRP A 8 6.00 -52.73 35.82
CA TRP A 8 5.81 -54.14 36.17
C TRP A 8 4.57 -54.73 35.46
N LEU A 9 3.49 -53.96 35.33
CA LEU A 9 2.17 -54.46 34.92
C LEU A 9 2.03 -54.71 33.42
N THR A 10 2.88 -54.11 32.58
CA THR A 10 2.73 -54.20 31.12
C THR A 10 3.96 -54.76 30.41
N GLY A 11 5.11 -54.91 31.07
CA GLY A 11 6.36 -55.35 30.44
C GLY A 11 6.94 -54.37 29.42
N TYR A 12 6.23 -53.29 29.08
CA TYR A 12 6.67 -52.24 28.19
C TYR A 12 7.56 -51.25 28.94
N GLU A 13 8.76 -51.00 28.39
CA GLU A 13 9.61 -49.90 28.84
C GLU A 13 8.87 -48.57 28.67
N ASN A 14 8.98 -47.69 29.67
CA ASN A 14 8.41 -46.36 29.59
C ASN A 14 8.93 -45.67 28.32
N PRO A 15 8.05 -45.15 27.44
CA PRO A 15 8.46 -44.51 26.19
C PRO A 15 9.46 -43.36 26.41
N LEU A 16 9.42 -42.70 27.58
CA LEU A 16 10.38 -41.68 27.96
C LEU A 16 11.80 -42.24 28.13
N VAL A 17 11.95 -43.43 28.71
CA VAL A 17 13.26 -44.10 28.90
C VAL A 17 13.85 -44.52 27.56
N ARG A 18 13.01 -44.92 26.59
CA ARG A 18 13.44 -45.18 25.22
C ARG A 18 13.95 -43.93 24.51
N LEU A 19 13.34 -42.78 24.79
CA LEU A 19 13.77 -41.48 24.25
C LEU A 19 15.19 -41.10 24.71
N TYR A 20 15.53 -41.33 25.98
CA TYR A 20 16.87 -41.05 26.53
C TYR A 20 17.98 -41.99 26.00
N ARG A 21 17.63 -43.16 25.46
CA ARG A 21 18.57 -44.12 24.88
C ARG A 21 18.84 -43.91 23.38
N ILE A 22 18.19 -42.92 22.76
CA ILE A 22 18.42 -42.61 21.35
C ILE A 22 19.87 -42.14 21.17
N ARG A 23 20.61 -42.77 20.24
CA ARG A 23 21.97 -42.31 19.88
C ARG A 23 21.91 -40.85 19.42
N VAL A 24 22.84 -40.02 19.87
CA VAL A 24 22.91 -38.57 19.60
C VAL A 24 22.62 -38.22 18.13
N ARG A 25 23.18 -38.98 17.17
CA ARG A 25 22.94 -38.76 15.73
C ARG A 25 21.46 -38.81 15.31
N HIS A 26 20.67 -39.72 15.87
CA HIS A 26 19.24 -39.82 15.55
C HIS A 26 18.43 -38.78 16.32
N ALA A 27 18.86 -38.44 17.55
CA ALA A 27 18.24 -37.36 18.32
C ALA A 27 18.36 -36.01 17.59
N VAL A 28 19.54 -35.71 17.01
CA VAL A 28 19.74 -34.51 16.18
C VAL A 28 18.80 -34.48 14.98
N ILE A 29 18.66 -35.59 14.24
CA ILE A 29 17.78 -35.67 13.07
C ILE A 29 16.30 -35.47 13.47
N ILE A 30 15.86 -36.10 14.56
CA ILE A 30 14.48 -35.97 15.05
C ILE A 30 14.19 -34.54 15.51
N CYS A 31 15.16 -33.85 16.11
CA CYS A 31 15.00 -32.47 16.57
C CYS A 31 15.21 -31.43 15.46
N LEU A 32 15.76 -31.79 14.30
CA LEU A 32 16.10 -30.85 13.24
C LEU A 32 14.91 -29.99 12.77
N PRO A 33 13.69 -30.52 12.56
CA PRO A 33 12.54 -29.71 12.20
C PRO A 33 12.20 -28.66 13.28
N PHE A 34 12.31 -29.02 14.56
CA PHE A 34 12.08 -28.11 15.67
C PHE A 34 13.12 -26.97 15.68
N TRP A 35 14.40 -27.29 15.50
CA TRP A 35 15.46 -26.30 15.35
C TRP A 35 15.24 -25.39 14.14
N PHE A 36 14.74 -25.93 13.03
CA PHE A 36 14.42 -25.14 11.84
C PHE A 36 13.29 -24.15 12.10
N VAL A 37 12.22 -24.57 12.79
CA VAL A 37 11.14 -23.66 13.19
C VAL A 37 11.63 -22.57 14.14
N LEU A 38 12.44 -22.94 15.14
CA LEU A 38 13.04 -21.95 16.05
C LEU A 38 13.90 -20.93 15.29
N LEU A 39 14.79 -21.41 14.42
CA LEU A 39 15.64 -20.56 13.59
C LEU A 39 14.81 -19.65 12.67
N TRP A 40 13.74 -20.17 12.10
CA TRP A 40 12.84 -19.40 11.25
C TRP A 40 12.21 -18.22 12.02
N TYR A 41 11.67 -18.49 13.23
CA TYR A 41 11.06 -17.45 14.06
C TYR A 41 12.07 -16.50 14.71
N THR A 42 13.37 -16.83 14.77
CA THR A 42 14.39 -15.86 15.17
C THR A 42 14.86 -15.00 14.00
N VAL A 43 15.03 -15.58 12.81
CA VAL A 43 15.51 -14.85 11.62
C VAL A 43 14.48 -13.87 11.08
N LEU A 44 13.17 -14.19 11.15
CA LEU A 44 12.12 -13.30 10.65
C LEU A 44 12.08 -11.92 11.33
N PRO A 45 11.99 -11.80 12.67
CA PRO A 45 12.02 -10.52 13.36
C PRO A 45 13.31 -9.73 13.10
N LEU A 46 14.45 -10.41 12.99
CA LEU A 46 15.73 -9.82 12.65
C LEU A 46 15.67 -9.19 11.25
N SER A 47 15.24 -9.97 10.26
CA SER A 47 15.08 -9.49 8.88
C SER A 47 14.12 -8.29 8.82
N GLU A 48 12.97 -8.35 9.49
CA GLU A 48 12.04 -7.23 9.55
C GLU A 48 12.66 -6.00 10.21
N HIS A 49 13.53 -6.17 11.22
CA HIS A 49 14.22 -5.08 11.89
C HIS A 49 15.23 -4.39 10.98
N TYR A 50 16.10 -5.14 10.33
CA TYR A 50 17.05 -4.58 9.37
C TYR A 50 16.34 -3.93 8.18
N SER A 51 15.31 -4.56 7.64
CA SER A 51 14.50 -3.95 6.56
C SER A 51 13.79 -2.68 7.01
N TYR A 52 13.34 -2.59 8.26
CA TYR A 52 12.73 -1.38 8.82
C TYR A 52 13.74 -0.24 8.97
N ASN A 53 14.90 -0.52 9.57
CA ASN A 53 15.98 0.46 9.75
C ASN A 53 16.47 0.99 8.41
N HIS A 54 16.73 0.09 7.46
CA HIS A 54 17.10 0.46 6.09
C HIS A 54 16.04 1.34 5.43
N ALA A 55 14.75 1.02 5.63
CA ALA A 55 13.65 1.77 5.03
C ALA A 55 13.48 3.19 5.59
N TYR A 56 13.79 3.40 6.87
CA TYR A 56 13.68 4.70 7.54
C TYR A 56 14.97 5.51 7.54
N GLY A 57 16.11 4.89 7.24
CA GLY A 57 17.41 5.49 7.52
C GLY A 57 17.65 5.68 9.02
N TYR A 58 16.99 4.88 9.86
CA TYR A 58 17.24 4.84 11.30
C TYR A 58 18.30 3.80 11.61
N ASP A 59 19.08 4.07 12.63
CA ASP A 59 19.98 3.10 13.25
C ASP A 59 19.46 2.76 14.66
N GLN A 60 18.21 2.28 14.71
CA GLN A 60 17.63 1.84 15.97
C GLN A 60 18.30 0.53 16.38
N PRO A 61 18.96 0.45 17.54
CA PRO A 61 19.58 -0.79 17.97
C PRO A 61 18.52 -1.87 18.20
N LEU A 62 18.85 -3.12 17.89
CA LEU A 62 18.01 -4.25 18.22
C LEU A 62 18.13 -4.57 19.71
N THR A 63 17.22 -4.02 20.52
CA THR A 63 17.08 -4.39 21.93
C THR A 63 16.22 -5.65 22.09
N TRP A 64 16.30 -6.30 23.26
CA TRP A 64 15.46 -7.46 23.55
C TRP A 64 13.98 -7.16 23.50
N GLU A 65 13.57 -5.97 23.95
CA GLU A 65 12.18 -5.53 23.90
C GLU A 65 11.67 -5.44 22.46
N ILE A 66 12.47 -4.85 21.55
CA ILE A 66 12.10 -4.73 20.13
C ILE A 66 12.00 -6.11 19.47
N PHE A 67 12.96 -7.00 19.77
CA PHE A 67 12.92 -8.37 19.27
C PHE A 67 11.67 -9.11 19.77
N HIS A 68 11.36 -9.02 21.06
CA HIS A 68 10.17 -9.64 21.66
C HIS A 68 8.87 -9.10 21.05
N LEU A 69 8.77 -7.78 20.85
CA LEU A 69 7.61 -7.15 20.20
C LEU A 69 7.41 -7.67 18.78
N ARG A 70 8.48 -7.69 17.96
CA ARG A 70 8.41 -8.19 16.58
C ARG A 70 8.10 -9.68 16.50
N LEU A 71 8.69 -10.49 17.37
CA LEU A 71 8.38 -11.91 17.49
C LEU A 71 6.92 -12.13 17.89
N SER A 72 6.44 -11.40 18.89
CA SER A 72 5.05 -11.44 19.32
C SER A 72 4.11 -11.08 18.16
N ASP A 73 4.38 -10.01 17.43
CA ASP A 73 3.59 -9.61 16.26
C ASP A 73 3.56 -10.69 15.19
N GLN A 74 4.70 -11.32 14.90
CA GLN A 74 4.79 -12.41 13.92
C GLN A 74 3.96 -13.62 14.35
N LEU A 75 4.09 -14.06 15.61
CA LEU A 75 3.32 -15.17 16.15
C LEU A 75 1.82 -14.89 16.13
N HIS A 76 1.39 -13.68 16.52
CA HIS A 76 -0.01 -13.27 16.46
C HIS A 76 -0.52 -13.20 15.01
N ARG A 77 0.29 -12.78 14.05
CA ARG A 77 -0.08 -12.79 12.62
C ARG A 77 -0.27 -14.21 12.10
N ASP A 78 0.66 -15.11 12.39
CA ASP A 78 0.62 -16.47 11.90
C ASP A 78 -0.48 -17.29 12.59
N TRP A 79 -0.66 -17.12 13.92
CA TRP A 79 -1.79 -17.71 14.64
C TRP A 79 -3.14 -17.30 14.03
N ARG A 80 -3.32 -16.00 13.74
CA ARG A 80 -4.52 -15.51 13.04
C ARG A 80 -4.66 -16.15 11.66
N ARG A 81 -3.59 -16.28 10.88
CA ARG A 81 -3.64 -16.95 9.57
C ARG A 81 -4.04 -18.42 9.66
N PHE A 82 -3.56 -19.14 10.67
CA PHE A 82 -3.89 -20.56 10.86
C PHE A 82 -5.32 -20.78 11.36
N THR A 83 -5.85 -19.85 12.16
CA THR A 83 -7.20 -19.95 12.74
C THR A 83 -8.30 -19.40 11.84
N LEU A 84 -7.96 -18.54 10.87
CA LEU A 84 -8.92 -18.00 9.93
C LEU A 84 -9.39 -19.06 8.92
N PRO A 85 -10.68 -19.08 8.56
CA PRO A 85 -11.18 -19.96 7.53
C PRO A 85 -10.51 -19.65 6.18
N GLN A 86 -10.38 -20.67 5.35
CA GLN A 86 -9.86 -20.52 3.99
C GLN A 86 -10.67 -19.46 3.24
N VAL A 87 -9.98 -18.59 2.52
CA VAL A 87 -10.60 -17.49 1.79
C VAL A 87 -11.52 -18.06 0.71
N SER A 88 -12.79 -17.66 0.74
CA SER A 88 -13.76 -18.09 -0.27
C SER A 88 -13.28 -17.78 -1.68
N ARG A 89 -13.39 -18.77 -2.59
CA ARG A 89 -13.12 -18.58 -4.02
C ARG A 89 -14.06 -17.54 -4.63
N LYS A 90 -15.31 -17.48 -4.16
CA LYS A 90 -16.31 -16.50 -4.60
C LYS A 90 -16.22 -15.23 -3.74
N ALA A 91 -15.70 -14.15 -4.32
CA ALA A 91 -15.69 -12.84 -3.68
C ALA A 91 -16.96 -12.05 -4.02
N ARG A 92 -17.45 -11.31 -3.04
CA ARG A 92 -18.53 -10.31 -3.21
C ARG A 92 -18.00 -8.96 -3.69
N ILE A 93 -16.70 -8.73 -3.57
CA ILE A 93 -15.99 -7.53 -4.03
C ILE A 93 -15.28 -7.79 -5.36
N PRO A 94 -15.05 -6.76 -6.19
CA PRO A 94 -14.31 -6.91 -7.44
C PRO A 94 -12.94 -7.55 -7.22
N THR A 95 -12.57 -8.48 -8.10
CA THR A 95 -11.27 -9.15 -8.04
C THR A 95 -10.38 -8.65 -9.16
N PHE A 96 -9.15 -8.29 -8.81
CA PHE A 96 -8.07 -7.96 -9.73
C PHE A 96 -6.93 -8.95 -9.53
N GLU A 97 -6.41 -9.51 -10.60
CA GLU A 97 -5.24 -10.38 -10.56
C GLU A 97 -4.08 -9.70 -11.29
N LEU A 98 -2.93 -9.61 -10.62
CA LEU A 98 -1.70 -9.10 -11.18
C LEU A 98 -0.84 -10.27 -11.61
N PHE A 99 -0.31 -10.21 -12.82
CA PHE A 99 0.67 -11.16 -13.33
C PHE A 99 1.96 -10.43 -13.66
N LEU A 100 3.03 -10.79 -12.95
CA LEU A 100 4.39 -10.30 -13.17
C LEU A 100 5.36 -11.47 -13.15
N SER A 101 6.37 -11.46 -14.01
CA SER A 101 7.46 -12.43 -13.91
C SER A 101 8.29 -12.19 -12.65
N ASN A 102 8.96 -13.22 -12.17
CA ASN A 102 9.87 -13.10 -11.01
C ASN A 102 10.99 -12.08 -11.25
N SER A 103 11.46 -11.95 -12.50
CA SER A 103 12.46 -10.94 -12.87
C SER A 103 11.94 -9.51 -12.72
N GLN A 104 10.66 -9.27 -13.08
CA GLN A 104 10.00 -7.97 -12.93
C GLN A 104 9.73 -7.65 -11.45
N LEU A 105 9.28 -8.64 -10.66
CA LEU A 105 9.12 -8.48 -9.21
C LEU A 105 10.45 -8.16 -8.52
N ALA A 106 11.51 -8.90 -8.83
CA ALA A 106 12.84 -8.63 -8.30
C ALA A 106 13.35 -7.25 -8.72
N SER A 107 12.99 -6.76 -9.90
CA SER A 107 13.33 -5.40 -10.32
C SER A 107 12.59 -4.33 -9.52
N LEU A 108 11.32 -4.56 -9.16
CA LEU A 108 10.56 -3.66 -8.30
C LEU A 108 11.09 -3.65 -6.87
N ASP A 109 11.46 -4.82 -6.34
CA ASP A 109 11.99 -4.95 -4.98
C ASP A 109 13.37 -4.26 -4.84
N ARG A 110 14.22 -4.34 -5.88
CA ARG A 110 15.49 -3.59 -5.92
C ARG A 110 15.32 -2.08 -6.02
N ASP A 111 14.17 -1.60 -6.48
CA ASP A 111 13.85 -0.18 -6.59
C ASP A 111 13.18 0.39 -5.32
N ALA A 112 12.95 -0.44 -4.30
CA ALA A 112 12.44 -0.02 -3.00
C ALA A 112 13.61 0.41 -2.09
N PRO A 113 13.58 1.61 -1.45
CA PRO A 113 12.50 2.60 -1.44
C PRO A 113 12.33 3.38 -2.76
N PRO A 114 11.08 3.59 -3.22
CA PRO A 114 10.83 4.39 -4.41
C PRO A 114 11.19 5.87 -4.18
N LYS A 115 12.06 6.43 -5.04
CA LYS A 115 12.44 7.85 -4.99
C LYS A 115 11.20 8.74 -5.09
N GLU A 116 11.01 9.64 -4.12
CA GLU A 116 9.82 10.51 -4.00
C GLU A 116 8.46 9.74 -4.03
N GLY A 117 8.43 8.47 -3.64
CA GLY A 117 7.23 7.63 -3.70
C GLY A 117 6.85 7.21 -5.13
N LYS A 118 7.78 7.38 -6.08
CA LYS A 118 7.65 7.06 -7.49
C LYS A 118 8.66 6.00 -7.92
N GLY A 119 8.31 4.73 -7.74
CA GLY A 119 9.12 3.62 -8.24
C GLY A 119 9.12 3.53 -9.78
N LYS A 120 9.99 2.68 -10.31
CA LYS A 120 10.04 2.31 -11.73
C LYS A 120 8.89 1.39 -12.09
N TYR A 121 8.42 1.51 -13.33
CA TYR A 121 7.38 0.63 -13.85
C TYR A 121 7.99 -0.69 -14.31
N ALA A 122 7.37 -1.78 -13.88
CA ALA A 122 7.55 -3.11 -14.40
C ALA A 122 6.38 -3.46 -15.34
N VAL A 123 6.67 -4.19 -16.42
CA VAL A 123 5.64 -4.67 -17.34
C VAL A 123 4.95 -5.89 -16.72
N GLY A 124 3.64 -5.96 -16.86
CA GLY A 124 2.83 -7.07 -16.40
C GLY A 124 1.44 -7.06 -17.02
N VAL A 125 0.56 -7.87 -16.45
CA VAL A 125 -0.84 -7.99 -16.87
C VAL A 125 -1.75 -7.81 -15.67
N VAL A 126 -2.84 -7.07 -15.84
CA VAL A 126 -3.94 -6.98 -14.89
C VAL A 126 -5.10 -7.74 -15.47
N ARG A 127 -5.52 -8.83 -14.81
CA ARG A 127 -6.72 -9.58 -15.17
C ARG A 127 -7.91 -9.13 -14.35
N ARG A 128 -9.02 -8.88 -15.03
CA ARG A 128 -10.32 -8.59 -14.42
C ARG A 128 -11.42 -9.24 -15.25
N ASN A 129 -12.36 -9.93 -14.62
CA ASN A 129 -13.48 -10.61 -15.31
C ASN A 129 -13.01 -11.50 -16.48
N ASN A 130 -11.94 -12.29 -16.27
CA ASN A 130 -11.30 -13.15 -17.27
C ASN A 130 -10.73 -12.44 -18.51
N ARG A 131 -10.55 -11.11 -18.47
CA ARG A 131 -9.86 -10.34 -19.51
C ARG A 131 -8.49 -9.89 -19.03
N ASP A 132 -7.49 -10.05 -19.89
CA ASP A 132 -6.10 -9.68 -19.65
C ASP A 132 -5.80 -8.31 -20.23
N LEU A 133 -5.43 -7.39 -19.33
CA LEU A 133 -5.10 -6.01 -19.68
C LEU A 133 -3.60 -5.82 -19.56
N LYS A 134 -2.93 -5.43 -20.66
CA LYS A 134 -1.52 -5.04 -20.61
C LYS A 134 -1.36 -3.84 -19.69
N ALA A 135 -0.41 -3.96 -18.75
CA ALA A 135 -0.25 -2.97 -17.71
C ALA A 135 1.21 -2.76 -17.33
N ARG A 136 1.49 -1.54 -16.88
CA ARG A 136 2.71 -1.15 -16.21
C ARG A 136 2.40 -0.95 -14.73
N LEU A 137 3.13 -1.64 -13.88
CA LEU A 137 2.91 -1.72 -12.44
C LEU A 137 4.12 -1.19 -11.69
N ARG A 138 3.90 -0.49 -10.58
CA ARG A 138 4.98 -0.08 -9.69
C ARG A 138 4.52 0.04 -8.25
N TYR A 139 5.46 -0.02 -7.31
CA TYR A 139 5.19 0.41 -5.95
C TYR A 139 4.94 1.93 -5.89
N ARG A 140 4.09 2.35 -4.95
CA ARG A 140 3.71 3.76 -4.77
C ARG A 140 3.79 4.20 -3.32
N GLY A 141 3.97 5.50 -3.12
CA GLY A 141 3.90 6.12 -1.80
C GLY A 141 5.25 6.20 -1.11
N LEU A 142 5.41 7.23 -0.28
CA LEU A 142 6.66 7.53 0.41
C LEU A 142 6.86 6.62 1.64
N LYS A 143 5.78 6.36 2.36
CA LYS A 143 5.83 5.67 3.65
C LYS A 143 6.17 4.19 3.46
N HIS A 144 7.08 3.67 4.28
CA HIS A 144 7.65 2.32 4.16
C HIS A 144 6.61 1.21 4.06
N TRP A 145 5.47 1.33 4.75
CA TRP A 145 4.43 0.30 4.71
C TRP A 145 3.81 0.06 3.33
N ASN A 146 4.05 0.96 2.38
CA ASN A 146 3.59 0.77 1.01
C ASN A 146 4.48 -0.17 0.19
N TRP A 147 5.72 -0.43 0.61
CA TRP A 147 6.70 -1.15 -0.21
C TRP A 147 7.62 -2.09 0.59
N ASN A 148 7.68 -1.97 1.92
CA ASN A 148 8.55 -2.76 2.78
C ASN A 148 7.89 -4.08 3.27
N TYR A 149 6.58 -4.07 3.50
CA TYR A 149 5.84 -5.26 4.01
C TYR A 149 5.18 -6.07 2.92
N ALA A 150 4.99 -7.37 3.13
CA ALA A 150 4.42 -8.31 2.15
C ALA A 150 3.21 -7.77 1.33
N GLN A 151 2.31 -7.01 1.97
CA GLN A 151 1.20 -6.33 1.30
C GLN A 151 1.64 -4.94 0.78
N LYS A 152 2.03 -4.87 -0.50
CA LYS A 152 2.58 -3.67 -1.16
C LYS A 152 1.47 -2.82 -1.80
N SER A 153 1.53 -1.49 -1.71
CA SER A 153 0.64 -0.60 -2.46
C SER A 153 1.13 -0.46 -3.91
N TRP A 154 0.21 -0.62 -4.86
CA TRP A 154 0.50 -0.60 -6.29
C TRP A 154 -0.05 0.65 -6.96
N LYS A 155 0.69 1.18 -7.93
CA LYS A 155 0.14 2.04 -8.98
C LYS A 155 0.15 1.28 -10.28
N VAL A 156 -1.00 1.25 -10.92
CA VAL A 156 -1.26 0.52 -12.16
C VAL A 156 -1.53 1.53 -13.25
N ARG A 157 -0.90 1.34 -14.41
CA ARG A 157 -1.17 2.06 -15.64
C ARG A 157 -1.44 1.04 -16.73
N LEU A 158 -2.66 1.04 -17.25
CA LEU A 158 -3.02 0.28 -18.43
C LEU A 158 -2.46 0.97 -19.68
N ASP A 159 -2.12 0.18 -20.68
CA ASP A 159 -1.56 0.73 -21.92
C ASP A 159 -2.67 1.20 -22.87
N ASP A 160 -3.66 0.37 -23.14
CA ASP A 160 -4.69 0.65 -24.17
C ASP A 160 -6.12 0.70 -23.61
N GLU A 161 -6.38 0.01 -22.50
CA GLU A 161 -7.75 -0.15 -21.97
C GLU A 161 -8.05 0.76 -20.78
N LEU A 162 -9.35 0.97 -20.53
CA LEU A 162 -9.87 1.75 -19.41
C LEU A 162 -10.55 0.84 -18.40
N VAL A 163 -10.22 1.00 -17.12
CA VAL A 163 -10.98 0.42 -16.01
C VAL A 163 -11.73 1.54 -15.31
N ARG A 164 -13.07 1.46 -15.35
CA ARG A 164 -13.96 2.50 -14.79
C ARG A 164 -13.65 3.89 -15.35
N GLY A 165 -13.34 3.93 -16.65
CA GLY A 165 -12.97 5.15 -17.36
C GLY A 165 -11.54 5.62 -17.10
N GLN A 166 -10.69 4.88 -16.37
CA GLN A 166 -9.33 5.34 -16.05
C GLN A 166 -8.27 4.39 -16.60
N GLN A 167 -7.21 4.95 -17.20
CA GLN A 167 -6.00 4.20 -17.56
C GLN A 167 -5.09 3.99 -16.36
N THR A 168 -5.05 4.96 -15.43
CA THR A 168 -4.16 4.92 -14.27
C THR A 168 -4.99 4.91 -12.99
N PHE A 169 -4.70 3.97 -12.10
CA PHE A 169 -5.33 3.87 -10.78
C PHE A 169 -4.35 3.24 -9.79
N SER A 170 -4.72 3.20 -8.51
CA SER A 170 -3.90 2.64 -7.44
C SER A 170 -4.64 1.55 -6.69
N PHE A 171 -3.89 0.54 -6.22
CA PHE A 171 -4.34 -0.41 -5.21
C PHE A 171 -3.61 -0.09 -3.92
N ILE A 172 -4.34 0.37 -2.90
CA ILE A 172 -3.77 0.87 -1.65
C ILE A 172 -3.90 -0.20 -0.58
N ASN A 173 -2.78 -0.51 0.06
CA ASN A 173 -2.75 -1.36 1.24
C ASN A 173 -3.52 -0.66 2.39
N PRO A 174 -4.54 -1.30 3.00
CA PRO A 174 -5.18 -0.80 4.21
C PRO A 174 -4.23 -0.93 5.41
N VAL A 175 -3.61 0.17 5.80
CA VAL A 175 -2.69 0.22 6.96
C VAL A 175 -3.43 0.54 8.25
N ASN A 176 -4.57 1.21 8.14
CA ASN A 176 -5.33 1.70 9.30
C ASN A 176 -6.23 0.59 9.87
N PRO A 177 -6.39 0.55 11.21
CA PRO A 177 -7.31 -0.40 11.86
C PRO A 177 -8.77 -0.16 11.48
N VAL A 178 -9.11 1.08 11.08
CA VAL A 178 -10.42 1.45 10.53
C VAL A 178 -10.25 1.81 9.05
N PRO A 179 -10.26 0.82 8.14
CA PRO A 179 -9.94 1.05 6.73
C PRO A 179 -11.04 1.79 5.95
N PHE A 180 -12.25 1.89 6.51
CA PHE A 180 -13.44 2.43 5.82
C PHE A 180 -13.60 3.95 5.90
N ALA A 181 -12.87 4.62 6.79
CA ALA A 181 -13.05 6.05 7.03
C ALA A 181 -12.92 6.89 5.74
N GLU A 182 -11.91 6.60 4.93
CA GLU A 182 -11.68 7.28 3.65
C GLU A 182 -12.86 7.09 2.68
N GLN A 183 -13.38 5.86 2.58
CA GLN A 183 -14.53 5.58 1.73
C GLN A 183 -15.75 6.38 2.19
N ILE A 184 -16.04 6.37 3.51
CA ILE A 184 -17.18 7.08 4.08
C ILE A 184 -17.08 8.58 3.80
N ILE A 185 -15.89 9.18 3.99
CA ILE A 185 -15.65 10.61 3.74
C ILE A 185 -15.89 10.94 2.26
N LEU A 186 -15.34 10.13 1.35
CA LEU A 186 -15.51 10.35 -0.09
C LEU A 186 -16.95 10.12 -0.56
N ASP A 187 -17.65 9.17 0.03
CA ASP A 187 -19.06 8.91 -0.27
C ASP A 187 -19.95 10.06 0.23
N ILE A 188 -19.72 10.57 1.43
CA ILE A 188 -20.41 11.78 1.94
C ILE A 188 -20.11 12.98 1.03
N ALA A 189 -18.85 13.23 0.69
CA ALA A 189 -18.49 14.33 -0.20
C ALA A 189 -19.18 14.21 -1.57
N ARG A 190 -19.20 13.01 -2.15
CA ARG A 190 -19.91 12.74 -3.42
C ARG A 190 -21.41 13.01 -3.31
N ASN A 191 -22.04 12.57 -2.22
CA ASN A 191 -23.47 12.80 -1.98
C ASN A 191 -23.81 14.28 -1.79
N ASN A 192 -22.83 15.12 -1.44
CA ASN A 192 -22.95 16.58 -1.36
C ASN A 192 -22.51 17.29 -2.66
N GLY A 193 -22.38 16.57 -3.78
CA GLY A 193 -22.04 17.15 -5.08
C GLY A 193 -20.55 17.44 -5.31
N LEU A 194 -19.67 17.06 -4.39
CA LEU A 194 -18.23 17.25 -4.56
C LEU A 194 -17.63 16.18 -5.50
N LEU A 195 -16.67 16.62 -6.32
CA LEU A 195 -15.90 15.73 -7.20
C LEU A 195 -14.95 14.84 -6.38
N THR A 196 -15.22 13.53 -6.37
CA THR A 196 -14.39 12.57 -5.64
C THR A 196 -13.88 11.44 -6.54
N PRO A 197 -12.64 10.98 -6.34
CA PRO A 197 -12.14 9.79 -7.03
C PRO A 197 -12.96 8.55 -6.61
N ASP A 198 -12.94 7.52 -7.46
CA ASP A 198 -13.43 6.22 -7.05
C ASP A 198 -12.59 5.68 -5.90
N PHE A 199 -13.26 5.21 -4.85
CA PHE A 199 -12.62 4.57 -3.73
C PHE A 199 -13.48 3.42 -3.20
N PHE A 200 -13.03 2.17 -3.35
CA PHE A 200 -13.82 1.00 -2.94
C PHE A 200 -12.94 -0.23 -2.69
N PRO A 201 -13.39 -1.20 -1.89
CA PRO A 201 -12.58 -2.37 -1.57
C PRO A 201 -12.53 -3.35 -2.75
N ILE A 202 -11.37 -3.96 -2.97
CA ILE A 202 -11.12 -4.98 -3.98
C ILE A 202 -10.38 -6.17 -3.37
N ARG A 203 -10.55 -7.33 -3.98
CA ARG A 203 -9.69 -8.50 -3.75
C ARG A 203 -8.52 -8.43 -4.72
N LEU A 204 -7.29 -8.45 -4.20
CA LEU A 204 -6.09 -8.49 -5.03
C LEU A 204 -5.45 -9.88 -5.00
N MET A 205 -5.11 -10.37 -6.18
CA MET A 205 -4.28 -11.56 -6.37
C MET A 205 -2.98 -11.15 -7.05
N LEU A 206 -1.85 -11.75 -6.69
CA LEU A 206 -0.56 -11.60 -7.39
C LEU A 206 -0.07 -12.98 -7.78
N ASN A 207 0.10 -13.24 -9.08
CA ASN A 207 0.49 -14.56 -9.60
C ASN A 207 -0.34 -15.70 -9.00
N LYS A 208 -1.67 -15.51 -8.92
CA LYS A 208 -2.66 -16.40 -8.29
C LYS A 208 -2.56 -16.57 -6.77
N ALA A 209 -1.60 -15.94 -6.09
CA ALA A 209 -1.57 -15.86 -4.63
C ALA A 209 -2.52 -14.76 -4.14
N TYR A 210 -3.31 -15.04 -3.10
CA TYR A 210 -4.18 -14.04 -2.48
C TYR A 210 -3.36 -13.05 -1.65
N MET A 211 -3.47 -11.76 -1.98
CA MET A 211 -2.70 -10.70 -1.32
C MET A 211 -3.49 -9.94 -0.25
N GLY A 212 -4.78 -10.24 -0.08
CA GLY A 212 -5.65 -9.52 0.84
C GLY A 212 -6.69 -8.63 0.16
N VAL A 213 -7.36 -7.84 0.99
CA VAL A 213 -8.25 -6.75 0.57
C VAL A 213 -7.44 -5.48 0.40
N TYR A 214 -7.66 -4.79 -0.72
CA TYR A 214 -7.04 -3.52 -1.06
C TYR A 214 -8.11 -2.47 -1.34
N TRP A 215 -7.72 -1.20 -1.33
CA TRP A 215 -8.55 -0.12 -1.81
C TRP A 215 -8.19 0.23 -3.24
N PHE A 216 -9.15 0.11 -4.15
CA PHE A 216 -9.05 0.77 -5.45
C PHE A 216 -9.14 2.27 -5.22
N MET A 217 -8.19 3.04 -5.77
CA MET A 217 -8.24 4.49 -5.76
C MET A 217 -8.05 5.02 -7.18
N GLY A 218 -9.07 5.68 -7.70
CA GLY A 218 -8.99 6.38 -8.97
C GLY A 218 -8.04 7.58 -8.90
N GLN A 219 -7.47 7.98 -10.03
CA GLN A 219 -6.69 9.23 -10.07
C GLN A 219 -7.61 10.44 -10.26
N PRO A 220 -7.30 11.58 -9.62
CA PRO A 220 -7.93 12.85 -9.92
C PRO A 220 -7.32 13.41 -11.21
N ASP A 221 -7.79 12.89 -12.33
CA ASP A 221 -7.38 13.29 -13.68
C ASP A 221 -8.59 13.74 -14.49
N GLU A 222 -8.39 13.98 -15.79
CA GLU A 222 -9.46 14.41 -16.69
C GLU A 222 -10.68 13.46 -16.69
N PHE A 223 -10.48 12.17 -16.43
CA PHE A 223 -11.58 11.21 -16.36
C PHE A 223 -12.47 11.43 -15.14
N LEU A 224 -11.92 11.95 -14.04
CA LEU A 224 -12.73 12.37 -12.90
C LEU A 224 -13.71 13.48 -13.32
N LEU A 225 -13.26 14.46 -14.10
CA LEU A 225 -14.11 15.54 -14.60
C LEU A 225 -15.19 15.00 -15.55
N ARG A 226 -14.77 14.24 -16.57
CA ARG A 226 -15.68 13.70 -17.59
C ARG A 226 -16.77 12.81 -17.02
N ARG A 227 -16.48 12.04 -15.97
CA ARG A 227 -17.46 11.14 -15.35
C ARG A 227 -18.51 11.87 -14.49
N ASN A 228 -18.21 13.09 -14.07
CA ASN A 228 -19.14 13.93 -13.33
C ASN A 228 -19.71 15.04 -14.24
N ASP A 229 -19.77 14.78 -15.55
CA ASP A 229 -20.30 15.69 -16.57
C ASP A 229 -19.66 17.09 -16.55
N ARG A 230 -18.41 17.18 -16.08
CA ARG A 230 -17.62 18.42 -16.11
C ARG A 230 -16.71 18.43 -17.33
N PHE A 231 -16.60 19.60 -17.96
CA PHE A 231 -15.66 19.80 -19.06
C PHE A 231 -14.21 19.56 -18.59
N PRO A 232 -13.38 18.90 -19.43
CA PRO A 232 -11.95 18.80 -19.21
C PRO A 232 -11.31 20.17 -18.95
N GLY A 233 -10.57 20.27 -17.84
CA GLY A 233 -9.95 21.52 -17.40
C GLY A 233 -8.62 21.29 -16.70
N SER A 234 -8.07 22.38 -16.16
CA SER A 234 -6.87 22.36 -15.33
C SER A 234 -7.15 21.63 -14.01
N ILE A 235 -6.32 20.64 -13.67
CA ILE A 235 -6.33 20.01 -12.34
C ILE A 235 -5.02 20.34 -11.66
N TYR A 236 -5.09 20.81 -10.43
CA TYR A 236 -3.95 21.20 -9.61
C TYR A 236 -3.77 20.27 -8.42
N SER A 237 -2.50 19.95 -8.12
CA SER A 237 -2.13 19.13 -6.98
C SER A 237 -0.93 19.76 -6.27
N GLY A 238 -1.14 20.14 -5.01
CA GLY A 238 -0.12 20.73 -4.16
C GLY A 238 0.38 19.71 -3.13
N ASN A 239 1.68 19.66 -2.91
CA ASN A 239 2.25 18.95 -1.78
C ASN A 239 3.53 19.65 -1.31
N ARG A 240 3.59 20.03 -0.02
CA ARG A 240 4.77 20.51 0.70
C ARG A 240 5.64 21.50 -0.10
N ALA A 241 5.09 22.67 -0.46
CA ALA A 241 5.95 23.79 -0.83
C ALA A 241 6.52 24.44 0.43
N GLU A 242 7.79 24.83 0.37
CA GLU A 242 8.45 25.61 1.43
C GLU A 242 7.62 26.85 1.76
N SER A 243 7.55 27.18 3.06
CA SER A 243 6.96 28.43 3.52
C SER A 243 8.00 29.53 3.40
N VAL A 244 7.96 30.28 2.31
CA VAL A 244 8.80 31.49 2.15
C VAL A 244 8.10 32.72 2.77
N GLU A 245 6.83 32.58 3.14
CA GLU A 245 6.03 33.67 3.71
C GLU A 245 6.26 33.82 5.23
N LYS A 246 6.19 35.06 5.72
CA LYS A 246 6.53 35.42 7.12
C LYS A 246 5.61 34.79 8.17
N ASN A 247 4.42 34.37 7.78
CA ASN A 247 3.40 33.79 8.66
C ASN A 247 3.52 32.26 8.82
N GLY A 248 4.46 31.61 8.12
CA GLY A 248 4.63 30.15 8.19
C GLY A 248 3.70 29.36 7.25
N ASP A 249 2.89 30.04 6.43
CA ASP A 249 1.99 29.39 5.49
C ASP A 249 2.74 28.83 4.29
N SER A 250 2.30 27.67 3.79
CA SER A 250 2.88 27.08 2.59
C SER A 250 2.76 28.02 1.40
N SER A 251 3.87 28.26 0.69
CA SER A 251 3.87 29.10 -0.50
C SER A 251 2.98 28.58 -1.64
N LEU A 252 2.44 27.36 -1.54
CA LEU A 252 1.36 26.86 -2.40
C LEU A 252 0.22 27.88 -2.50
N PHE A 253 -0.23 28.44 -1.38
CA PHE A 253 -1.43 29.29 -1.39
C PHE A 253 -1.18 30.70 -1.94
N TYR A 254 0.06 31.05 -2.27
CA TYR A 254 0.41 32.40 -2.77
C TYR A 254 0.93 32.38 -4.20
N ARG A 255 1.55 31.28 -4.65
CA ARG A 255 2.18 31.21 -5.98
C ARG A 255 1.86 29.90 -6.69
N ALA A 256 1.24 30.02 -7.87
CA ALA A 256 0.87 28.88 -8.71
C ALA A 256 2.07 28.03 -9.15
N LYS A 257 3.28 28.60 -9.19
CA LYS A 257 4.52 27.88 -9.57
C LYS A 257 4.75 26.62 -8.73
N TYR A 258 4.33 26.63 -7.46
CA TYR A 258 4.54 25.51 -6.53
C TYR A 258 3.52 24.37 -6.68
N TRP A 259 2.41 24.60 -7.36
CA TRP A 259 1.42 23.56 -7.65
C TRP A 259 1.88 22.70 -8.82
N LYS A 260 1.60 21.39 -8.76
CA LYS A 260 1.72 20.52 -9.94
C LYS A 260 0.40 20.59 -10.71
N LYS A 261 0.46 20.54 -12.04
CA LYS A 261 -0.72 20.51 -12.92
C LYS A 261 -0.86 19.12 -13.55
N PRO A 262 -1.40 18.11 -12.83
CA PRO A 262 -1.54 16.75 -13.36
C PRO A 262 -2.46 16.63 -14.58
N GLY A 263 -3.42 17.55 -14.75
CA GLY A 263 -4.37 17.55 -15.87
C GLY A 263 -4.52 18.94 -16.48
N SER A 264 -4.72 18.99 -17.79
CA SER A 264 -5.05 20.20 -18.56
C SER A 264 -5.85 19.80 -19.80
N ARG A 265 -6.70 20.71 -20.30
CA ARG A 265 -7.49 20.48 -21.51
C ARG A 265 -6.63 20.26 -22.76
N LEU A 266 -5.57 21.05 -22.90
CA LEU A 266 -4.59 20.95 -23.98
C LEU A 266 -3.22 20.61 -23.40
N ALA A 267 -2.45 19.81 -24.14
CA ALA A 267 -1.10 19.43 -23.71
C ALA A 267 -0.17 20.65 -23.65
N GLU A 268 -0.31 21.60 -24.58
CA GLU A 268 0.46 22.85 -24.61
C GLU A 268 0.14 23.79 -23.43
N ALA A 269 -1.03 23.61 -22.79
CA ALA A 269 -1.47 24.40 -21.64
C ALA A 269 -1.02 23.82 -20.27
N LYS A 270 -0.21 22.75 -20.27
CA LYS A 270 0.39 22.18 -19.04
C LYS A 270 1.36 23.10 -18.29
N PRO A 271 2.26 23.85 -18.95
CA PRO A 271 3.16 24.77 -18.24
C PRO A 271 2.43 26.02 -17.75
N ASP A 272 1.35 26.42 -18.42
CA ASP A 272 0.56 27.58 -18.04
C ASP A 272 -0.28 27.29 -16.79
N LYS A 273 -0.15 28.17 -15.79
CA LYS A 273 -0.90 28.15 -14.53
C LYS A 273 -1.45 29.54 -14.20
N SER A 274 -1.61 30.38 -15.22
CA SER A 274 -2.13 31.74 -15.11
C SER A 274 -3.53 31.77 -14.49
N ASP A 275 -4.39 30.82 -14.86
CA ASP A 275 -5.71 30.58 -14.25
C ASP A 275 -5.64 30.40 -12.72
N LEU A 276 -4.74 29.55 -12.23
CA LEU A 276 -4.53 29.36 -10.80
C LEU A 276 -3.94 30.61 -10.16
N GLN A 277 -2.98 31.27 -10.82
CA GLN A 277 -2.38 32.50 -10.27
C GLN A 277 -3.43 33.61 -10.15
N GLN A 278 -4.35 33.72 -11.10
CA GLN A 278 -5.47 34.66 -11.06
C GLN A 278 -6.39 34.37 -9.87
N LEU A 279 -6.76 33.09 -9.65
CA LEU A 279 -7.54 32.70 -8.46
C LEU A 279 -6.82 33.09 -7.16
N LEU A 280 -5.53 32.76 -7.04
CA LEU A 280 -4.75 33.09 -5.83
C LEU A 280 -4.63 34.61 -5.63
N ASP A 281 -4.43 35.37 -6.71
CA ASP A 281 -4.37 36.82 -6.66
C ASP A 281 -5.73 37.42 -6.24
N MET A 282 -6.85 36.86 -6.71
CA MET A 282 -8.19 37.29 -6.26
C MET A 282 -8.42 36.98 -4.77
N ILE A 283 -7.96 35.84 -4.26
CA ILE A 283 -8.10 35.48 -2.85
C ILE A 283 -7.30 36.43 -1.94
N TRP A 284 -6.06 36.78 -2.33
CA TRP A 284 -5.13 37.47 -1.43
C TRP A 284 -4.99 38.98 -1.67
N LYS A 285 -5.26 39.47 -2.87
CA LYS A 285 -5.01 40.87 -3.26
C LYS A 285 -6.28 41.65 -3.56
N ALA A 286 -7.40 41.00 -3.87
CA ALA A 286 -8.65 41.69 -4.15
C ALA A 286 -9.33 42.12 -2.85
N ASP A 287 -10.09 43.22 -2.92
CA ASP A 287 -11.05 43.55 -1.88
C ASP A 287 -12.25 42.57 -1.91
N ALA A 288 -13.05 42.59 -0.85
CA ALA A 288 -14.16 41.66 -0.68
C ALA A 288 -15.21 41.76 -1.79
N ALA A 289 -15.49 42.97 -2.30
CA ALA A 289 -16.49 43.17 -3.35
C ALA A 289 -16.00 42.60 -4.68
N ARG A 290 -14.74 42.87 -5.03
CA ARG A 290 -14.10 42.34 -6.24
C ARG A 290 -13.97 40.82 -6.18
N PHE A 291 -13.60 40.27 -5.03
CA PHE A 291 -13.56 38.81 -4.84
C PHE A 291 -14.94 38.18 -4.96
N ALA A 292 -15.98 38.78 -4.36
CA ALA A 292 -17.34 38.27 -4.45
C ALA A 292 -17.85 38.23 -5.90
N SER A 293 -17.61 39.28 -6.69
CA SER A 293 -17.97 39.30 -8.12
C SER A 293 -17.23 38.23 -8.91
N PHE A 294 -15.92 38.08 -8.68
CA PHE A 294 -15.12 37.03 -9.31
C PHE A 294 -15.61 35.62 -8.92
N ALA A 295 -15.91 35.40 -7.64
CA ALA A 295 -16.41 34.12 -7.14
C ALA A 295 -17.76 33.77 -7.77
N HIS A 296 -18.66 34.74 -7.93
CA HIS A 296 -19.96 34.53 -8.56
C HIS A 296 -19.85 34.13 -10.05
N GLU A 297 -18.83 34.62 -10.75
CA GLU A 297 -18.62 34.32 -12.18
C GLU A 297 -17.80 33.04 -12.42
N HIS A 298 -16.86 32.71 -11.53
CA HIS A 298 -15.81 31.71 -11.81
C HIS A 298 -15.72 30.53 -10.82
N LEU A 299 -16.44 30.56 -9.69
CA LEU A 299 -16.41 29.49 -8.69
C LEU A 299 -17.79 28.81 -8.59
N ASP A 300 -17.76 27.48 -8.53
CA ASP A 300 -18.91 26.62 -8.21
C ASP A 300 -18.98 26.32 -6.71
#